data_AF-A0A369Q0S5-F1
#
_entry.id   AF-A0A369Q0S5-F1
#
_cell.length_a   1.000
_cell.length_b   1.000
_cell.length_c   1.000
_cell.angle_alpha   90.00
_cell.angle_beta   90.00
_cell.angle_gamma   90.00
#
_symmetry.space_group_name_H-M   'P 1'
#
loop_
_entity.id
_entity.type
_entity.pdbx_description
1 polymer ?
#
loop_
_entity_poly.entity_id
_entity_poly.type
_entity_poly.pdbx_seq_one_letter_code
_entity_poly.pdbx_strand_id
1 'polypeptide(L)'
;MATNAKEIKTNNILNPLNIHELKPMIFYSGKDDELSIVLQEFNHGDLIIKSLSTDVLQVKELILEDEDVEVSWKQSRKGLRVTLPDGFVNSDERKKCTLKIKF
;
A
#
# COMPACT_ATOMS: atom_id res chain seq x y z
N MET A 1 26.80 -23.52 46.87
CA MET A 1 25.64 -23.90 46.03
C MET A 1 25.09 -22.64 45.40
N ALA A 2 25.28 -22.49 44.09
CA ALA A 2 24.86 -21.32 43.33
C ALA A 2 23.59 -21.66 42.54
N THR A 3 22.61 -20.76 42.55
CA THR A 3 21.78 -20.50 41.37
C THR A 3 21.14 -19.12 41.49
N ASN A 4 21.75 -18.18 40.77
CA ASN A 4 21.20 -16.89 40.41
C ASN A 4 19.99 -17.12 39.50
N ALA A 5 18.79 -16.74 39.94
CA ALA A 5 17.63 -16.67 39.05
C ALA A 5 17.80 -15.43 38.16
N LYS A 6 18.33 -15.63 36.95
CA LYS A 6 18.27 -14.60 35.90
C LYS A 6 16.80 -14.46 35.50
N GLU A 7 16.18 -13.34 35.87
CA GLU A 7 14.95 -12.87 35.25
C GLU A 7 15.17 -12.75 33.74
N ILE A 8 14.49 -13.61 32.99
CA ILE A 8 14.42 -13.52 31.54
C ILE A 8 13.46 -12.36 31.26
N LYS A 9 14.01 -11.20 30.91
CA LYS A 9 13.23 -10.10 30.34
C LYS A 9 12.67 -10.58 29.01
N THR A 10 11.41 -11.00 29.02
CA THR A 10 10.65 -11.26 27.80
C THR A 10 10.47 -9.92 27.10
N ASN A 11 11.34 -9.62 26.15
CA ASN A 11 11.13 -8.51 25.23
C ASN A 11 9.89 -8.84 24.41
N ASN A 12 8.72 -8.38 24.87
CA ASN A 12 7.51 -8.31 24.07
C ASN A 12 7.80 -7.39 22.88
N ILE A 13 8.26 -7.97 21.77
CA ILE A 13 8.26 -7.31 20.47
C ILE A 13 6.77 -7.17 20.09
N LEU A 14 6.21 -6.02 20.45
CA LEU A 14 4.86 -5.57 20.09
C LEU A 14 4.72 -5.52 18.56
N ASN A 15 3.72 -6.23 18.03
CA ASN A 15 3.24 -6.28 16.64
C ASN A 15 4.32 -6.46 15.54
N PRO A 16 4.50 -7.67 14.98
CA PRO A 16 5.30 -7.82 13.77
C PRO A 16 4.66 -7.00 12.63
N LEU A 17 5.44 -6.09 12.04
CA LEU A 17 5.08 -5.39 10.80
C LEU A 17 4.87 -6.44 9.71
N ASN A 18 3.63 -6.58 9.24
CA ASN A 18 3.28 -7.53 8.20
C ASN A 18 3.42 -6.85 6.83
N ILE A 19 4.53 -7.11 6.14
CA ILE A 19 4.85 -6.50 4.85
C ILE A 19 4.74 -7.57 3.76
N HIS A 20 3.93 -7.30 2.74
CA HIS A 20 3.74 -8.17 1.60
C HIS A 20 4.09 -7.43 0.31
N GLU A 21 4.77 -8.12 -0.60
CA GLU A 21 5.03 -7.62 -1.94
C GLU A 21 3.89 -8.04 -2.87
N LEU A 22 3.33 -7.08 -3.60
CA LEU A 22 2.24 -7.32 -4.53
C LEU A 22 2.78 -7.41 -5.96
N LYS A 23 2.09 -8.18 -6.81
CA LYS A 23 2.37 -8.27 -8.25
C LYS A 23 1.24 -7.60 -9.05
N PRO A 24 1.24 -6.25 -9.14
CA PRO A 24 0.19 -5.54 -9.84
C PRO A 24 0.32 -5.71 -11.37
N MET A 25 -0.80 -5.57 -12.07
CA MET A 25 -0.77 -5.24 -13.51
C MET A 25 -0.81 -3.73 -13.67
N ILE A 26 0.06 -3.18 -14.52
CA ILE A 26 0.22 -1.74 -14.69
C ILE A 26 -0.04 -1.38 -16.15
N PHE A 27 -0.91 -0.39 -16.37
CA PHE A 27 -1.26 0.13 -17.69
C PHE A 27 -1.04 1.65 -17.69
N TYR A 28 -0.34 2.17 -18.69
CA TYR A 28 -0.12 3.61 -18.84
C TYR A 28 -0.76 4.10 -20.14
N SER A 29 -1.65 5.10 -20.03
CA SER A 29 -2.19 5.84 -21.17
C SER A 29 -1.40 7.12 -21.33
N GLY A 30 -0.43 7.14 -22.24
CA GLY A 30 0.32 8.36 -22.58
C GLY A 30 -0.52 9.44 -23.28
N LYS A 31 -1.79 9.16 -23.60
CA LYS A 31 -2.72 10.15 -24.16
C LYS A 31 -3.39 11.00 -23.08
N ASP A 32 -3.67 10.39 -21.93
CA ASP A 32 -4.43 11.00 -20.84
C ASP A 32 -3.56 11.28 -19.60
N ASP A 33 -2.24 11.08 -19.72
CA ASP A 33 -1.26 11.11 -18.61
C ASP A 33 -1.74 10.34 -17.37
N GLU A 34 -2.33 9.16 -17.62
CA GLU A 34 -2.97 8.31 -16.62
C GLU A 34 -2.24 6.97 -16.50
N LEU A 35 -2.06 6.52 -15.26
CA LEU A 35 -1.56 5.20 -14.89
C LEU A 35 -2.64 4.45 -14.11
N SER A 36 -2.98 3.26 -14.60
CA SER A 36 -3.90 2.34 -13.96
C SER A 36 -3.13 1.15 -13.39
N ILE A 37 -3.22 0.95 -12.09
CA ILE A 37 -2.59 -0.16 -11.36
C ILE A 37 -3.69 -1.08 -10.87
N VAL A 38 -3.79 -2.26 -11.46
CA VAL A 38 -4.76 -3.29 -11.08
C VAL A 38 -4.12 -4.20 -10.04
N LEU A 39 -4.71 -4.22 -8.84
CA LEU A 39 -4.36 -5.09 -7.74
C LEU A 39 -5.32 -6.28 -7.70
N GLN A 40 -4.78 -7.49 -7.81
CA GLN A 40 -5.54 -8.73 -7.58
C GLN A 40 -5.44 -9.19 -6.12
N GLU A 41 -4.39 -8.76 -5.43
CA GLU A 41 -4.14 -8.99 -4.02
C GLU A 41 -3.98 -7.62 -3.34
N PHE A 42 -4.77 -7.35 -2.31
CA PHE A 42 -4.74 -6.12 -1.52
C PHE A 42 -5.32 -6.36 -0.12
N ASN A 43 -4.86 -5.54 0.81
CA ASN A 43 -5.25 -5.57 2.22
C ASN A 43 -5.30 -4.12 2.73
N HIS A 44 -5.96 -3.91 3.86
CA HIS A 44 -6.00 -2.61 4.52
C HIS A 44 -4.59 -2.18 4.98
N GLY A 45 -4.39 -0.87 5.15
CA GLY A 45 -3.11 -0.29 5.55
C GLY A 45 -2.36 0.41 4.41
N ASP A 46 -1.03 0.48 4.52
CA ASP A 46 -0.20 1.28 3.61
C ASP A 46 0.23 0.49 2.37
N LEU A 47 -0.27 0.88 1.20
CA LEU A 47 0.28 0.50 -0.10
C LEU A 47 1.41 1.47 -0.49
N ILE A 48 2.61 0.95 -0.75
CA ILE A 48 3.78 1.75 -1.11
C ILE A 48 4.23 1.42 -2.53
N ILE A 49 4.13 2.40 -3.43
CA ILE A 49 4.56 2.32 -4.83
C ILE A 49 5.86 3.11 -4.98
N LYS A 50 6.99 2.40 -4.87
CA LYS A 50 8.34 3.02 -4.84
C LYS A 50 8.72 3.74 -6.14
N SER A 51 8.24 3.25 -7.28
CA SER A 51 8.53 3.82 -8.61
C SER A 51 7.91 5.20 -8.81
N LEU A 52 6.85 5.53 -8.07
CA LEU A 52 6.15 6.82 -8.16
C LEU A 52 6.67 7.83 -7.14
N SER A 53 7.99 8.02 -7.12
CA SER A 53 8.61 9.06 -6.30
C SER A 53 8.44 10.45 -6.93
N THR A 54 8.55 11.50 -6.11
CA THR A 54 8.50 12.91 -6.57
C THR A 54 9.59 13.26 -7.58
N ASP A 55 10.64 12.46 -7.66
CA ASP A 55 11.78 12.70 -8.54
C ASP A 55 11.51 12.17 -9.97
N VAL A 56 10.42 11.43 -10.18
CA VAL A 56 10.07 10.78 -11.45
C VAL A 56 8.87 11.48 -12.12
N LEU A 57 7.71 11.48 -11.46
CA LEU A 57 6.46 12.07 -11.96
C LEU A 57 5.67 12.63 -10.78
N GLN A 58 5.07 13.81 -10.95
CA GLN A 58 4.25 14.43 -9.90
C GLN A 58 2.82 13.89 -9.99
N VAL A 59 2.35 13.22 -8.95
CA VAL A 59 0.95 12.76 -8.89
C VAL A 59 0.04 13.96 -8.59
N LYS A 60 -0.98 14.17 -9.42
CA LYS A 60 -1.99 15.22 -9.24
C LYS A 60 -3.27 14.67 -8.63
N GLU A 61 -3.65 13.45 -9.01
CA GLU A 61 -4.91 12.83 -8.61
C GLU A 61 -4.72 11.32 -8.44
N LEU A 62 -5.42 10.74 -7.46
CA LEU A 62 -5.48 9.30 -7.25
C LEU A 62 -6.90 8.91 -6.83
N ILE A 63 -7.47 7.93 -7.52
CA ILE A 63 -8.80 7.39 -7.25
C ILE A 63 -8.77 5.86 -7.23
N LEU A 64 -9.64 5.26 -6.41
CA LEU A 64 -9.99 3.85 -6.54
C LEU A 64 -11.18 3.76 -7.50
N GLU A 65 -10.98 3.21 -8.70
CA GLU A 65 -12.03 3.23 -9.72
C GLU A 65 -13.22 2.33 -9.38
N ASP A 66 -12.95 1.19 -8.73
CA ASP A 66 -13.96 0.18 -8.41
C ASP A 66 -14.76 0.53 -7.13
N GLU A 67 -14.44 1.64 -6.44
CA GLU A 67 -14.86 1.91 -5.07
C GLU A 67 -15.20 3.39 -4.86
N ASP A 68 -16.39 3.69 -4.33
CA ASP A 68 -16.78 5.06 -3.97
C ASP A 68 -16.20 5.46 -2.60
N VAL A 69 -14.88 5.35 -2.48
CA VAL A 69 -14.14 5.66 -1.25
C VAL A 69 -12.93 6.53 -1.57
N GLU A 70 -12.84 7.66 -0.88
CA GLU A 70 -11.65 8.50 -0.94
C GLU A 70 -10.51 7.85 -0.15
N VAL A 71 -9.33 7.80 -0.77
CA VAL A 71 -8.12 7.27 -0.14
C VAL A 71 -7.14 8.39 0.16
N SER A 72 -6.56 8.36 1.36
CA SER A 72 -5.49 9.29 1.72
C SER A 72 -4.18 8.82 1.09
N TRP A 73 -3.46 9.72 0.43
CA TRP A 73 -2.16 9.39 -0.16
C TRP A 73 -1.15 10.52 0.05
N LYS A 74 0.12 10.16 0.01
CA LYS A 74 1.24 11.09 0.12
C LYS A 74 2.39 10.64 -0.77
N GLN A 75 2.85 11.54 -1.62
CA GLN A 75 4.04 11.32 -2.43
C GLN A 75 5.30 11.89 -1.76
N SER A 76 6.42 11.20 -1.90
CA SER A 76 7.73 11.65 -1.43
C SER A 76 8.84 11.11 -2.34
N ARG A 77 10.09 11.46 -2.05
CA ARG A 77 11.27 10.85 -2.71
C ARG A 77 11.38 9.33 -2.51
N LYS A 78 10.69 8.77 -1.50
CA LYS A 78 10.68 7.32 -1.24
C LYS A 78 9.62 6.56 -2.06
N GLY A 79 8.78 7.27 -2.81
CA GLY A 79 7.65 6.72 -3.54
C GLY A 79 6.32 7.35 -3.12
N LEU A 80 5.25 6.79 -3.68
CA LEU A 80 3.87 7.12 -3.35
C LEU A 80 3.37 6.15 -2.28
N ARG A 81 2.84 6.69 -1.18
CA ARG A 81 2.13 5.93 -0.16
C ARG A 81 0.64 6.20 -0.29
N VAL A 82 -0.16 5.14 -0.38
CA VAL A 82 -1.62 5.17 -0.39
C VAL A 82 -2.11 4.43 0.85
N THR A 83 -2.97 5.06 1.64
CA THR A 83 -3.56 4.49 2.85
C THR A 83 -4.90 3.88 2.47
N LEU A 84 -4.96 2.56 2.44
CA LEU A 84 -6.17 1.81 2.17
C LEU A 84 -7.01 1.70 3.46
N PRO A 85 -8.33 1.94 3.38
CA PRO A 85 -9.19 2.03 4.56
C PRO A 85 -9.32 0.68 5.29
N ASP A 86 -9.70 0.74 6.57
CA ASP A 86 -9.94 -0.48 7.35
C ASP A 86 -11.05 -1.33 6.72
N GLY A 87 -10.86 -2.65 6.71
CA GLY A 87 -11.76 -3.58 6.02
C GLY A 87 -11.59 -3.62 4.50
N PHE A 88 -10.66 -2.85 3.92
CA PHE A 88 -10.31 -2.93 2.51
C PHE A 88 -9.48 -4.18 2.19
N VAL A 89 -10.14 -5.31 2.07
CA VAL A 89 -9.50 -6.61 1.83
C VAL A 89 -10.15 -7.32 0.66
N ASN A 90 -9.40 -8.19 -0.01
CA ASN A 90 -9.99 -9.11 -0.98
C ASN A 90 -11.12 -9.93 -0.35
N SER A 91 -12.20 -10.10 -1.10
CA SER A 91 -13.33 -10.97 -0.74
C SER A 91 -13.86 -11.68 -1.99
N ASP A 92 -14.81 -12.61 -1.82
CA ASP A 92 -15.47 -13.28 -2.95
C ASP A 92 -16.19 -12.29 -3.88
N GLU A 93 -16.67 -11.18 -3.31
CA GLU A 93 -17.32 -10.08 -4.03
C GLU A 93 -16.30 -9.08 -4.59
N ARG A 94 -15.18 -8.86 -3.88
CA ARG A 94 -14.12 -7.91 -4.25
C ARG A 94 -12.82 -8.61 -4.60
N LYS A 95 -12.73 -9.05 -5.86
CA LYS A 95 -11.59 -9.84 -6.38
C LYS A 95 -10.43 -9.00 -6.89
N LYS A 96 -10.67 -7.73 -7.20
CA LYS A 96 -9.65 -6.81 -7.70
C LYS A 96 -9.99 -5.39 -7.29
N CYS A 97 -8.99 -4.53 -7.35
CA CYS A 97 -9.15 -3.09 -7.23
C CYS A 97 -8.21 -2.39 -8.22
N THR A 98 -8.68 -1.32 -8.83
CA THR A 98 -7.89 -0.50 -9.76
C THR A 98 -7.61 0.86 -9.13
N LEU A 99 -6.32 1.15 -8.91
CA LEU A 99 -5.86 2.50 -8.61
C LEU A 99 -5.62 3.24 -9.91
N LYS A 100 -6.33 4.34 -10.13
CA LYS A 100 -6.06 5.28 -11.21
C LYS A 100 -5.30 6.48 -10.68
N ILE A 101 -4.23 6.83 -11.35
CA ILE A 101 -3.30 7.88 -10.97
C ILE A 101 -3.13 8.81 -12.17
N LYS A 102 -3.37 10.11 -11.99
CA LYS A 102 -3.11 11.11 -13.02
C LYS A 102 -1.93 11.99 -12.63
N PHE A 103 -1.12 12.36 -13.61
CA PHE A 103 0.09 13.17 -13.45
C PHE A 103 -0.07 14.59 -13.95
#